data_AF-A0AAX4IXZ6-F1
#
_entry.id   AF-A0AAX4IXZ6-F1
#
_cell.length_a   1.000
_cell.length_b   1.000
_cell.length_c   1.000
_cell.angle_alpha   90.00
_cell.angle_beta   90.00
_cell.angle_gamma   90.00
#
_symmetry.space_group_name_H-M   'P 1'
#
loop_
_entity.id
_entity.type
_entity.pdbx_description
1 polymer ?
#
loop_
_entity_poly.entity_id
_entity_poly.type
_entity_poly.pdbx_seq_one_letter_code
_entity_poly.pdbx_strand_id
1 'polypeptide(L)'
;MKLSITALVSILPALSWACATYQFCLCGNSDGSFHEEATKKMCKSKLGTYMQFDDGRHYCIAGVANAGIAGAQPLLFNNCAVRKMCNNYGSTGDSNCWGKTW
;
A
#
# COMPACT_ATOMS: atom_id res chain seq x y z
N MET A 1 -23.67 -13.76 22.59
CA MET A 1 -22.28 -13.33 22.86
C MET A 1 -22.28 -11.82 23.11
N LYS A 2 -22.08 -11.37 24.35
CA LYS A 2 -21.92 -9.94 24.66
C LYS A 2 -20.45 -9.59 24.37
N LEU A 3 -20.18 -9.00 23.21
CA LEU A 3 -18.87 -8.40 22.94
C LEU A 3 -18.69 -7.24 23.92
N SER A 4 -17.81 -7.41 24.91
CA SER A 4 -17.44 -6.35 25.84
C SER A 4 -16.85 -5.17 25.07
N ILE A 5 -17.42 -3.99 25.27
CA ILE A 5 -17.02 -2.72 24.63
C ILE A 5 -15.51 -2.46 24.81
N THR A 6 -14.91 -2.96 25.89
CA THR A 6 -13.48 -2.87 26.19
C THR A 6 -12.59 -3.54 25.12
N ALA A 7 -13.05 -4.61 24.46
CA ALA A 7 -12.31 -5.27 23.39
C ALA A 7 -12.35 -4.48 22.07
N LEU A 8 -13.36 -3.64 21.83
CA LEU A 8 -13.43 -2.78 20.64
C LEU A 8 -12.44 -1.61 20.72
N VAL A 9 -12.18 -1.09 21.92
CA VAL A 9 -11.32 0.09 22.11
C VAL A 9 -9.84 -0.23 21.88
N SER A 10 -9.39 -1.46 22.18
CA SER A 10 -7.99 -1.87 22.02
C SER A 10 -7.59 -2.24 20.58
N ILE A 11 -8.54 -2.45 19.67
CA ILE A 11 -8.25 -2.86 18.28
C ILE A 11 -8.20 -1.65 17.34
N LEU A 12 -8.81 -0.52 17.71
CA LEU A 12 -8.81 0.73 16.93
C LEU A 12 -7.40 1.21 16.51
N PRO A 13 -6.36 1.15 17.37
CA PRO A 13 -5.00 1.52 16.97
C PRO A 13 -4.39 0.55 15.96
N ALA A 14 -4.67 -0.75 16.04
CA ALA A 14 -4.11 -1.71 15.08
C ALA A 14 -4.71 -1.52 13.67
N LEU A 15 -5.98 -1.13 13.59
CA LEU A 15 -6.64 -0.82 12.32
C LEU A 15 -6.13 0.46 11.67
N SER A 16 -5.70 1.47 12.45
CA SER A 16 -5.15 2.71 11.89
C SER A 16 -3.74 2.50 11.30
N TRP A 17 -2.97 1.54 11.80
CA TRP A 17 -1.62 1.25 11.32
C TRP A 17 -1.63 0.45 10.01
N ALA A 18 -2.64 -0.41 9.82
CA ALA A 18 -2.88 -1.13 8.57
C ALA A 18 -3.23 -0.19 7.41
N CYS A 19 -3.83 0.97 7.68
CA CYS A 19 -4.21 1.96 6.66
C CYS A 19 -3.29 3.20 6.62
N ALA A 20 -2.08 3.14 7.17
CA ALA A 20 -1.15 4.26 7.13
C ALA A 20 -0.65 4.56 5.70
N THR A 21 0.05 5.69 5.54
CA THR A 21 0.67 6.12 4.29
C THR A 21 2.14 5.71 4.20
N TYR A 22 2.55 5.25 3.02
CA TYR A 22 3.85 4.64 2.76
C TYR A 22 4.42 5.09 1.42
N GLN A 23 5.75 5.10 1.29
CA GLN A 23 6.41 5.42 0.02
C GLN A 23 6.43 4.26 -0.97
N PHE A 24 6.41 3.02 -0.47
CA PHE A 24 6.59 1.84 -1.30
C PHE A 24 5.46 0.85 -1.06
N CYS A 25 4.98 0.21 -2.13
CA CYS A 25 3.98 -0.85 -2.02
C CYS A 25 4.12 -1.90 -3.12
N LEU A 26 3.73 -3.14 -2.80
CA LEU A 26 3.55 -4.23 -3.75
C LEU A 26 2.31 -5.05 -3.39
N CYS A 27 1.72 -5.72 -4.38
CA CYS A 27 0.53 -6.55 -4.21
C CYS A 27 0.91 -7.99 -3.87
N GLY A 28 0.26 -8.58 -2.87
CA GLY A 28 0.45 -9.97 -2.45
C GLY A 28 -0.76 -10.87 -2.74
N ASN A 29 -0.51 -12.17 -2.80
CA ASN A 29 -1.52 -13.22 -2.87
C ASN A 29 -1.78 -13.81 -1.47
N SER A 30 -2.89 -14.50 -1.32
CA SER A 30 -3.28 -15.16 -0.07
C SER A 30 -2.33 -16.30 0.34
N ASP A 31 -1.54 -16.84 -0.59
CA ASP A 31 -0.51 -17.86 -0.34
C ASP A 31 0.83 -17.27 0.12
N GLY A 32 0.92 -15.94 0.23
CA GLY A 32 2.14 -15.22 0.61
C GLY A 32 3.07 -14.90 -0.56
N SER A 33 2.76 -15.34 -1.79
CA SER A 33 3.48 -14.94 -3.00
C SER A 33 3.14 -13.50 -3.42
N PHE A 34 3.91 -12.93 -4.34
CA PHE A 34 3.68 -11.58 -4.85
C PHE A 34 2.99 -11.59 -6.21
N HIS A 35 2.09 -10.64 -6.43
CA HIS A 35 1.28 -10.55 -7.64
C HIS A 35 1.79 -9.41 -8.53
N GLU A 36 2.71 -9.71 -9.44
CA GLU A 36 3.42 -8.72 -10.25
C GLU A 36 2.49 -7.89 -11.15
N GLU A 37 1.55 -8.55 -11.83
CA GLU A 37 0.60 -7.89 -12.74
C GLU A 37 -0.30 -6.89 -12.01
N ALA A 38 -0.70 -7.21 -10.78
CA ALA A 38 -1.49 -6.30 -9.96
C ALA A 38 -0.63 -5.12 -9.49
N THR A 39 0.62 -5.39 -9.11
CA THR A 39 1.58 -4.36 -8.69
C THR A 39 1.85 -3.38 -9.83
N LYS A 40 2.04 -3.87 -11.05
CA LYS A 40 2.27 -3.05 -12.25
C LYS A 40 1.08 -2.15 -12.57
N LYS A 41 -0.13 -2.71 -12.58
CA LYS A 41 -1.38 -1.96 -12.81
C LYS A 41 -1.64 -0.92 -11.73
N MET A 42 -1.47 -1.29 -10.46
CA MET A 42 -1.58 -0.39 -9.32
C MET A 42 -0.60 0.77 -9.44
N CYS A 43 0.65 0.49 -9.79
CA CYS A 43 1.67 1.52 -9.88
C CYS A 43 1.39 2.55 -10.98
N LYS A 44 0.97 2.07 -12.16
CA LYS A 44 0.55 2.93 -13.28
C LYS A 44 -0.64 3.81 -12.91
N SER A 45 -1.59 3.29 -12.14
CA SER A 45 -2.80 4.03 -11.73
C SER A 45 -2.53 5.14 -10.72
N LYS A 46 -1.44 5.09 -9.95
CA LYS A 46 -1.15 6.04 -8.87
C LYS A 46 -0.03 7.03 -9.18
N LEU A 47 0.37 7.15 -10.44
CA LEU A 47 1.51 7.97 -10.86
C LEU A 47 2.81 7.55 -10.14
N GLY A 48 2.91 6.27 -9.75
CA GLY A 48 4.11 5.72 -9.13
C GLY A 48 5.11 5.23 -10.16
N THR A 49 6.35 5.02 -9.72
CA THR A 49 7.41 4.41 -10.54
C THR A 49 7.51 2.93 -10.23
N TYR A 50 7.36 2.09 -11.24
CA TYR A 50 7.47 0.64 -11.12
C TYR A 50 8.95 0.25 -11.11
N MET A 51 9.40 -0.41 -10.05
CA MET A 51 10.80 -0.76 -9.81
C MET A 51 10.96 -2.23 -9.48
N GLN A 52 12.18 -2.73 -9.67
CA GLN A 52 12.56 -4.11 -9.39
C GLN A 52 13.51 -4.14 -8.18
N PHE A 53 13.34 -5.15 -7.32
CA PHE A 53 14.31 -5.53 -6.29
C PHE A 53 15.41 -6.40 -6.88
N ASP A 54 16.52 -6.55 -6.16
CA ASP A 54 17.64 -7.41 -6.56
C ASP A 54 17.24 -8.90 -6.66
N ASP A 55 16.20 -9.31 -5.94
CA ASP A 55 15.64 -10.67 -5.97
C ASP A 55 14.64 -10.90 -7.12
N GLY A 56 14.48 -9.91 -8.01
CA GLY A 56 13.64 -9.99 -9.20
C GLY A 56 12.18 -9.58 -8.98
N ARG A 57 11.71 -9.45 -7.73
CA ARG A 57 10.35 -8.98 -7.43
C ARG A 57 10.17 -7.51 -7.84
N HIS A 58 8.94 -7.13 -8.13
CA HIS A 58 8.62 -5.75 -8.46
C HIS A 58 7.78 -5.04 -7.39
N TYR A 59 8.01 -3.74 -7.24
CA TYR A 59 7.28 -2.86 -6.34
C TYR A 59 7.00 -1.51 -6.99
N CYS A 60 6.11 -0.76 -6.36
CA CYS A 60 5.81 0.60 -6.74
C CYS A 60 6.40 1.60 -5.76
N ILE A 61 7.04 2.64 -6.29
CA ILE A 61 7.45 3.84 -5.55
C ILE A 61 6.41 4.92 -5.75
N ALA A 62 5.97 5.56 -4.67
CA ALA A 62 5.08 6.71 -4.68
C ALA A 62 5.67 7.83 -5.55
N GLY A 63 4.84 8.39 -6.43
CA GLY A 63 5.22 9.52 -7.25
C GLY A 63 5.46 10.77 -6.42
N VAL A 64 6.14 11.75 -7.02
CA VAL A 64 6.22 13.11 -6.49
C VAL A 64 5.45 14.05 -7.41
N ALA A 65 4.55 14.85 -6.86
CA ALA A 65 3.87 15.91 -7.59
C ALA A 65 4.60 17.23 -7.35
N ASN A 66 4.88 17.98 -8.42
CA ASN A 66 5.43 19.32 -8.27
C ASN A 66 4.32 20.29 -7.81
N ALA A 67 4.40 20.79 -6.59
CA ALA A 67 3.41 21.72 -6.01
C ALA A 67 3.79 23.19 -6.24
N GLY A 68 4.58 23.47 -7.28
CA GLY A 68 5.02 24.81 -7.65
C GLY A 68 5.96 25.40 -6.60
N ILE A 69 5.64 26.62 -6.13
CA ILE A 69 6.46 27.39 -5.18
C ILE A 69 6.64 26.68 -3.82
N ALA A 70 5.77 25.73 -3.51
CA ALA A 70 5.81 24.92 -2.29
C ALA A 70 6.71 23.65 -2.41
N GLY A 71 7.40 23.46 -3.55
CA GLY A 71 8.30 22.33 -3.77
C GLY A 71 7.58 21.04 -4.23
N ALA A 72 8.26 19.91 -4.11
CA ALA A 72 7.71 18.59 -4.46
C ALA A 72 6.96 17.97 -3.28
N GLN A 73 5.76 17.43 -3.54
CA GLN A 73 4.94 16.73 -2.55
C GLN A 73 4.90 15.23 -2.87
N PRO A 74 5.30 14.36 -1.92
CA PRO A 74 5.22 12.92 -2.11
C PRO A 74 3.76 12.44 -2.12
N LEU A 75 3.36 11.73 -3.17
CA LEU A 75 2.04 11.12 -3.31
C LEU A 75 2.01 9.75 -2.64
N LEU A 76 2.14 9.75 -1.31
CA LEU A 76 2.24 8.53 -0.51
C LEU A 76 1.05 7.59 -0.72
N PHE A 77 1.31 6.29 -0.63
CA PHE A 77 0.31 5.25 -0.75
C PHE A 77 -0.38 4.96 0.58
N ASN A 78 -1.70 5.11 0.63
CA ASN A 78 -2.50 4.54 1.70
C ASN A 78 -2.59 3.01 1.52
N ASN A 79 -2.06 2.22 2.45
CA ASN A 79 -1.99 0.76 2.32
C ASN A 79 -3.39 0.15 2.08
N CYS A 80 -4.41 0.55 2.84
CA CYS A 80 -5.76 0.03 2.65
C CYS A 80 -6.37 0.36 1.29
N ALA A 81 -6.06 1.54 0.73
CA ALA A 81 -6.47 1.88 -0.63
C ALA A 81 -5.69 1.04 -1.66
N VAL A 82 -4.41 0.79 -1.44
CA VAL A 82 -3.59 -0.09 -2.29
C VAL A 82 -4.11 -1.51 -2.27
N ARG A 83 -4.39 -2.09 -1.12
CA ARG A 83 -5.02 -3.42 -1.00
C ARG A 83 -6.27 -3.53 -1.86
N LYS A 84 -7.19 -2.56 -1.75
CA LYS A 84 -8.41 -2.54 -2.57
C LYS A 84 -8.10 -2.53 -4.07
N MET A 85 -7.12 -1.75 -4.51
CA MET A 85 -6.70 -1.74 -5.91
C MET A 85 -6.05 -3.05 -6.35
N CYS A 86 -5.14 -3.60 -5.54
CA CYS A 86 -4.53 -4.90 -5.81
C CYS A 86 -5.60 -5.97 -6.02
N ASN A 87 -6.62 -6.01 -5.14
CA ASN A 87 -7.73 -6.95 -5.24
C ASN A 87 -8.57 -6.72 -6.51
N ASN A 88 -8.83 -5.46 -6.87
CA ASN A 88 -9.49 -5.13 -8.14
C ASN A 88 -8.68 -5.56 -9.37
N TYR A 89 -7.36 -5.74 -9.24
CA TYR A 89 -6.48 -6.22 -10.31
C TYR A 89 -6.17 -7.73 -10.24
N GLY A 90 -6.88 -8.48 -9.39
CA GLY A 90 -6.79 -9.95 -9.32
C GLY A 90 -5.89 -10.50 -8.22
N SER A 91 -5.23 -9.64 -7.43
CA SER A 91 -4.50 -10.06 -6.24
C SER A 91 -5.47 -10.64 -5.20
N THR A 92 -5.10 -11.72 -4.51
CA THR A 92 -5.98 -12.35 -3.50
C THR A 92 -5.58 -12.06 -2.05
N GLY A 93 -4.42 -11.45 -1.83
CA GLY A 93 -3.85 -11.18 -0.51
C GLY A 93 -3.88 -9.71 -0.10
N ASP A 94 -3.07 -9.39 0.90
CA ASP A 94 -2.88 -8.02 1.35
C ASP A 94 -1.84 -7.29 0.49
N SER A 95 -1.82 -5.95 0.56
CA SER A 95 -0.70 -5.15 0.07
C SER A 95 0.41 -5.06 1.10
N ASN A 96 1.64 -5.25 0.66
CA ASN A 96 2.82 -5.04 1.48
C ASN A 96 3.38 -3.65 1.18
N CYS A 97 3.27 -2.73 2.14
CA CYS A 97 3.75 -1.36 2.01
C CYS A 97 4.75 -1.00 3.13
N TRP A 98 5.78 -0.24 2.79
CA TRP A 98 6.85 0.16 3.71
C TRP A 98 7.41 1.55 3.38
N GLY A 99 8.35 2.03 4.21
CA GLY A 99 8.85 3.40 4.11
C GLY A 99 7.81 4.41 4.61
N LYS A 100 7.42 4.29 5.89
CA LYS A 100 6.57 5.30 6.53
C LYS A 100 7.30 6.64 6.52
N THR A 101 6.61 7.67 6.09
CA THR A 101 7.02 9.07 6.28
C THR A 101 6.25 9.63 7.45
N TRP A 102 6.99 10.20 8.40
CA TRP A 102 6.51 10.75 9.67
C TRP A 102 5.73 12.04 9.47
#